data_AF-A0A955P413-F1
#
_entry.id   AF-A0A955P413-F1
#
_cell.length_a   1.000
_cell.length_b   1.000
_cell.length_c   1.000
_cell.angle_alpha   90.00
_cell.angle_beta   90.00
_cell.angle_gamma   90.00
#
_symmetry.space_group_name_H-M   'P 1'
#
loop_
_entity.id
_entity.type
_entity.pdbx_description
1 polymer ?
#
loop_
_entity_poly.entity_id
_entity_poly.type
_entity_poly.pdbx_seq_one_letter_code
_entity_poly.pdbx_strand_id
1 'polypeptide(L)'
;IALYTGNDDNIVVDLLTPYRFHHQGGIVEKRIVGGLLGQWAVWTNKAVEIFEEIKAFNDGTIPRGLLTLNQEVTDCNAVIFDAANQFQGCIPGIHEILRRQGLLEGTWCLDPGEILSPGEAEEIDRIYQSYPHLNDDAFVAEHLDTWLG
;
A
#
# COMPACT_ATOMS: atom_id res chain seq x y z
N ILE A 1 23.55 3.64 7.53
CA ILE A 1 22.17 3.40 8.02
C ILE A 1 21.24 3.73 6.88
N ALA A 2 20.46 2.76 6.44
CA ALA A 2 19.35 2.95 5.51
C ALA A 2 18.05 3.03 6.33
N LEU A 3 17.10 3.86 5.90
CA LEU A 3 15.80 4.00 6.54
C LEU A 3 14.74 3.38 5.62
N TYR A 4 13.88 2.55 6.19
CA TYR A 4 12.76 1.93 5.50
C TYR A 4 11.48 2.32 6.25
N THR A 5 10.42 2.69 5.52
CA THR A 5 9.12 2.95 6.15
C THR A 5 8.39 1.63 6.43
N GLY A 6 7.69 1.58 7.56
CA GLY A 6 6.64 0.59 7.84
C GLY A 6 5.33 1.29 8.19
N ASN A 7 5.15 2.50 7.67
CA ASN A 7 4.00 3.36 7.93
C ASN A 7 3.02 3.26 6.76
N ASP A 8 2.08 2.33 6.85
CA ASP A 8 1.05 2.17 5.83
C ASP A 8 0.15 3.42 5.72
N ASP A 9 0.04 4.27 6.74
CA ASP A 9 -0.81 5.47 6.68
C ASP A 9 -0.25 6.58 5.78
N ASN A 10 1.08 6.70 5.66
CA ASN A 10 1.74 7.83 4.97
C ASN A 10 2.95 7.40 4.14
N ILE A 11 2.84 6.26 3.44
CA ILE A 11 3.91 5.69 2.60
C ILE A 11 4.53 6.73 1.66
N VAL A 12 3.68 7.47 0.93
CA VAL A 12 4.12 8.43 -0.10
C VAL A 12 4.85 9.62 0.53
N VAL A 13 4.31 10.21 1.59
CA VAL A 13 4.95 11.34 2.29
C VAL A 13 6.28 10.94 2.93
N ASP A 14 6.36 9.75 3.52
CA ASP A 14 7.59 9.19 4.08
C ASP A 14 8.70 9.07 3.02
N LEU A 15 8.35 8.61 1.82
CA LEU A 15 9.29 8.48 0.70
C LEU A 15 9.71 9.85 0.13
N LEU A 16 8.80 10.83 0.11
CA LEU A 16 9.07 12.18 -0.40
C LEU A 16 9.94 13.02 0.54
N THR A 17 9.78 12.83 1.85
CA THR A 17 10.26 13.79 2.85
C THR A 17 11.61 13.37 3.44
N PRO A 18 12.64 14.23 3.41
CA PRO A 18 13.86 13.99 4.16
C PRO A 18 13.66 14.21 5.66
N TYR A 19 14.15 13.27 6.47
CA TYR A 19 14.26 13.42 7.91
C TYR A 19 15.51 14.24 8.25
N ARG A 20 15.35 15.22 9.14
CA ARG A 20 16.42 16.10 9.60
C ARG A 20 16.59 15.98 11.10
N PHE A 21 17.81 15.66 11.53
CA PHE A 21 18.16 15.49 12.93
C PHE A 21 19.33 16.38 13.31
N HIS A 22 19.28 16.98 14.49
CA HIS A 22 20.46 17.65 15.06
C HIS A 22 21.40 16.60 15.65
N HIS A 23 22.64 16.54 15.15
CA HIS A 23 23.67 15.62 15.64
C HIS A 23 25.05 16.28 15.58
N GLN A 24 25.82 16.20 16.68
CA GLN A 24 27.19 16.74 16.79
C GLN A 24 27.36 18.18 16.29
N GLY A 25 26.38 19.06 16.57
CA GLY A 25 26.45 20.48 16.20
C GLY A 25 26.05 20.79 14.75
N GLY A 26 25.54 19.82 13.99
CA GLY A 26 25.03 20.01 12.63
C GLY A 26 23.66 19.36 12.39
N ILE A 27 23.05 19.66 11.24
CA ILE A 27 21.86 18.96 10.76
C ILE A 27 22.31 17.80 9.88
N VAL A 28 21.88 16.59 10.24
CA VAL A 28 22.04 15.39 9.41
C VAL A 28 20.72 15.13 8.72
N GLU A 29 20.76 14.99 7.39
CA GLU A 29 19.61 14.64 6.59
C GLU A 29 19.67 13.17 6.15
N LYS A 30 18.54 12.46 6.25
CA LYS A 30 18.37 11.09 5.77
C LYS A 30 17.02 10.93 5.09
N ARG A 31 16.99 10.16 4.01
CA ARG A 31 15.76 9.78 3.31
C ARG A 31 15.43 8.33 3.56
N ILE A 32 14.13 8.04 3.48
CA ILE A 32 13.64 6.68 3.34
C ILE A 32 13.99 6.19 1.93
N VAL A 33 14.49 4.95 1.85
CA VAL A 33 15.00 4.34 0.61
C VAL A 33 14.20 3.11 0.19
N GLY A 34 13.14 2.77 0.92
CA GLY A 34 12.26 1.64 0.65
C GLY A 34 11.22 1.48 1.75
N GLY A 35 10.45 0.40 1.69
CA GLY A 35 9.43 0.07 2.69
C GLY A 35 9.38 -1.42 3.00
N LEU A 36 8.86 -1.75 4.18
CA LEU A 36 8.41 -3.08 4.59
C LEU A 36 6.97 -2.91 5.07
N LEU A 37 6.03 -3.05 4.14
CA LEU A 37 4.65 -2.58 4.27
C LEU A 37 3.68 -3.71 3.95
N GLY A 38 2.59 -3.80 4.70
CA GLY A 38 1.55 -4.79 4.40
C GLY A 38 0.83 -4.45 3.09
N GLN A 39 0.71 -3.14 2.75
CA GLN A 39 0.04 -2.70 1.53
C GLN A 39 0.69 -3.31 0.29
N TRP A 40 2.02 -3.47 0.32
CA TRP A 40 2.81 -4.00 -0.80
C TRP A 40 2.60 -5.50 -1.05
N ALA A 41 1.85 -6.20 -0.18
CA ALA A 41 1.42 -7.58 -0.39
C ALA A 41 0.34 -7.71 -1.47
N VAL A 42 -0.35 -6.62 -1.79
CA VAL A 42 -1.30 -6.53 -2.89
C VAL A 42 -0.92 -5.36 -3.78
N TRP A 43 -1.35 -5.41 -5.05
CA TRP A 43 -1.04 -4.34 -6.01
C TRP A 43 0.46 -4.06 -6.15
N THR A 44 1.28 -5.09 -5.97
CA THR A 44 2.74 -4.96 -5.86
C THR A 44 3.35 -4.29 -7.08
N ASN A 45 2.84 -4.54 -8.29
CA ASN A 45 3.34 -3.88 -9.49
C ASN A 45 3.09 -2.37 -9.43
N LYS A 46 1.87 -1.92 -9.05
CA LYS A 46 1.58 -0.49 -8.85
C LYS A 46 2.40 0.12 -7.72
N ALA A 47 2.58 -0.60 -6.61
CA ALA A 47 3.40 -0.14 -5.49
C ALA A 47 4.86 0.13 -5.93
N VAL A 48 5.42 -0.73 -6.77
CA VAL A 48 6.76 -0.54 -7.35
C VAL A 48 6.80 0.67 -8.28
N GLU A 49 5.81 0.84 -9.16
CA GLU A 49 5.74 2.00 -10.06
C GLU A 49 5.68 3.32 -9.28
N ILE A 50 4.82 3.40 -8.25
CA ILE A 50 4.71 4.57 -7.37
C ILE A 50 6.03 4.83 -6.66
N PHE A 51 6.68 3.78 -6.14
CA PHE A 51 7.97 3.90 -5.50
C PHE A 51 9.02 4.45 -6.48
N GLU A 52 9.12 3.90 -7.68
CA GLU A 52 10.06 4.36 -8.71
C GLU A 52 9.80 5.81 -9.13
N GLU A 53 8.52 6.18 -9.32
CA GLU A 53 8.12 7.56 -9.60
C GLU A 53 8.61 8.50 -8.51
N ILE A 54 8.34 8.19 -7.24
CA ILE A 54 8.77 9.02 -6.09
C ILE A 54 10.30 9.08 -6.02
N LYS A 55 11.00 7.97 -6.24
CA LYS A 55 12.48 7.91 -6.19
C LYS A 55 13.15 8.66 -7.34
N ALA A 56 12.47 8.83 -8.47
CA ALA A 56 12.97 9.61 -9.60
C ALA A 56 12.96 11.13 -9.30
N PHE A 57 12.17 11.59 -8.32
CA PHE A 57 12.21 12.98 -7.89
C PHE A 57 13.49 13.29 -7.11
N ASN A 58 14.18 14.35 -7.55
CA ASN A 58 15.27 14.96 -6.83
C ASN A 58 14.76 16.09 -5.92
N ASP A 59 15.65 16.65 -5.09
CA ASP A 59 15.34 17.78 -4.22
C ASP A 59 14.88 19.00 -5.03
N GLY A 60 13.56 19.16 -5.11
CA GLY A 60 12.89 20.16 -5.93
C GLY A 60 11.41 20.31 -5.55
N THR A 61 10.62 20.90 -6.42
CA THR A 61 9.18 21.10 -6.19
C THR A 61 8.43 19.78 -6.27
N ILE A 62 7.78 19.38 -5.18
CA ILE A 62 6.91 18.19 -5.14
C ILE A 62 5.68 18.45 -6.02
N PRO A 63 5.39 17.62 -7.03
CA PRO A 63 4.16 17.73 -7.79
C PRO A 63 2.95 17.55 -6.89
N ARG A 64 1.93 18.40 -7.06
CA ARG A 64 0.67 18.30 -6.31
C ARG A 64 0.00 16.93 -6.49
N GLY A 65 0.19 16.30 -7.65
CA GLY A 65 -0.33 14.96 -7.94
C GLY A 65 0.13 13.91 -6.92
N LEU A 66 1.38 13.98 -6.43
CA LEU A 66 1.88 13.03 -5.42
C LEU A 66 1.23 13.24 -4.05
N LEU A 67 0.81 14.47 -3.74
CA LEU A 67 0.07 14.74 -2.50
C LEU A 67 -1.38 14.23 -2.60
N THR A 68 -1.99 14.29 -3.79
CA THR A 68 -3.28 13.65 -4.06
C THR A 68 -3.14 12.12 -3.97
N LEU A 69 -2.14 11.55 -4.65
CA LEU A 69 -1.83 10.13 -4.61
C LEU A 69 -1.65 9.62 -3.18
N ASN A 70 -0.98 10.40 -2.30
CA ASN A 70 -0.87 10.05 -0.89
C ASN A 70 -2.24 9.86 -0.24
N GLN A 71 -3.21 10.75 -0.49
CA GLN A 71 -4.55 10.62 0.09
C GLN A 71 -5.27 9.37 -0.43
N GLU A 72 -5.15 9.08 -1.73
CA GLU A 72 -5.77 7.91 -2.34
C GLU A 72 -5.19 6.59 -1.79
N VAL A 73 -3.86 6.51 -1.66
CA VAL A 73 -3.18 5.36 -1.06
C VAL A 73 -3.54 5.20 0.42
N THR A 74 -3.58 6.30 1.19
CA THR A 74 -4.00 6.26 2.60
C THR A 74 -5.45 5.76 2.73
N ASP A 75 -6.37 6.20 1.88
CA ASP A 75 -7.78 5.73 1.88
C ASP A 75 -7.86 4.23 1.55
N CYS A 76 -7.14 3.78 0.52
CA CYS A 76 -7.04 2.35 0.20
C CYS A 76 -6.54 1.54 1.40
N ASN A 77 -5.49 2.00 2.06
CA ASN A 77 -4.88 1.27 3.18
C ASN A 77 -5.82 1.20 4.39
N ALA A 78 -6.53 2.30 4.67
CA ALA A 78 -7.50 2.33 5.75
C ALA A 78 -8.62 1.30 5.54
N VAL A 79 -9.05 1.10 4.29
CA VAL A 79 -10.05 0.09 3.94
C VAL A 79 -9.46 -1.33 3.97
N ILE A 80 -8.32 -1.57 3.32
CA ILE A 80 -7.70 -2.90 3.21
C ILE A 80 -7.34 -3.48 4.57
N PHE A 81 -6.84 -2.62 5.47
CA PHE A 81 -6.48 -3.01 6.81
C PHE A 81 -7.61 -2.87 7.81
N ASP A 82 -8.82 -2.53 7.36
CA ASP A 82 -10.00 -2.43 8.20
C ASP A 82 -9.83 -1.50 9.40
N ALA A 83 -9.21 -0.33 9.18
CA ALA A 83 -8.90 0.63 10.23
C ALA A 83 -10.17 1.11 10.96
N ALA A 84 -11.30 1.19 10.24
CA ALA A 84 -12.61 1.57 10.79
C ALA A 84 -13.13 0.59 11.86
N ASN A 85 -12.78 -0.70 11.76
CA ASN A 85 -13.18 -1.73 12.72
C ASN A 85 -11.98 -2.24 13.54
N GLN A 86 -10.99 -1.38 13.81
CA GLN A 86 -9.84 -1.67 14.66
C GLN A 86 -8.98 -2.85 14.16
N PHE A 87 -8.83 -2.95 12.84
CA PHE A 87 -7.99 -3.94 12.15
C PHE A 87 -8.47 -5.39 12.31
N GLN A 88 -9.75 -5.61 12.65
CA GLN A 88 -10.31 -6.96 12.79
C GLN A 88 -10.30 -7.74 11.46
N GLY A 89 -10.55 -7.05 10.35
CA GLY A 89 -10.55 -7.57 9.00
C GLY A 89 -9.22 -7.46 8.26
N CYS A 90 -8.14 -7.03 8.92
CA CYS A 90 -6.86 -6.70 8.27
C CYS A 90 -6.30 -7.82 7.37
N ILE A 91 -6.16 -9.04 7.87
CA ILE A 91 -5.68 -10.18 7.07
C ILE A 91 -6.72 -10.61 6.03
N PRO A 92 -8.01 -10.83 6.37
CA PRO A 92 -9.00 -11.25 5.38
C PRO A 92 -9.27 -10.18 4.31
N GLY A 93 -9.05 -8.90 4.57
CA GLY A 93 -9.10 -7.80 3.61
C GLY A 93 -8.01 -7.89 2.54
N ILE A 94 -6.76 -8.18 2.95
CA ILE A 94 -5.67 -8.52 2.02
C ILE A 94 -6.04 -9.77 1.21
N HIS A 95 -6.52 -10.83 1.88
CA HIS A 95 -6.90 -12.06 1.21
C HIS A 95 -8.05 -11.85 0.22
N GLU A 96 -8.99 -10.93 0.49
CA GLU A 96 -10.10 -10.63 -0.40
C GLU A 96 -9.60 -10.04 -1.72
N ILE A 97 -8.60 -9.14 -1.67
CA ILE A 97 -7.96 -8.64 -2.89
C ILE A 97 -7.23 -9.76 -3.63
N LEU A 98 -6.42 -10.55 -2.94
CA LEU A 98 -5.71 -11.68 -3.56
C LEU A 98 -6.67 -12.72 -4.15
N ARG A 99 -7.84 -12.92 -3.52
CA ARG A 99 -8.91 -13.78 -4.02
C ARG A 99 -9.54 -13.21 -5.29
N ARG A 100 -9.81 -11.90 -5.33
CA ARG A 100 -10.29 -11.21 -6.55
C ARG A 100 -9.29 -11.33 -7.70
N GLN A 101 -8.01 -11.27 -7.38
CA GLN A 101 -6.89 -11.46 -8.32
C GLN A 101 -6.67 -12.92 -8.74
N GLY A 102 -7.37 -13.89 -8.13
CA GLY A 102 -7.21 -15.31 -8.44
C GLY A 102 -5.94 -15.96 -7.86
N LEU A 103 -5.20 -15.24 -7.00
CA LEU A 103 -4.01 -15.75 -6.31
C LEU A 103 -4.36 -16.60 -5.08
N LEU A 104 -5.56 -16.39 -4.52
CA LEU A 104 -6.14 -17.21 -3.45
C LEU A 104 -7.55 -17.70 -3.83
N GLU A 105 -7.95 -18.86 -3.31
CA GLU A 105 -9.30 -19.40 -3.53
C GLU A 105 -10.36 -18.81 -2.58
N GLY A 106 -9.93 -18.22 -1.47
CA GLY A 106 -10.81 -17.68 -0.43
C GLY A 106 -10.08 -16.76 0.54
N THR A 107 -10.82 -16.23 1.51
CA THR A 107 -10.33 -15.26 2.49
C THR A 107 -9.90 -15.89 3.83
N TRP A 108 -9.72 -17.21 3.85
CA TRP A 108 -9.52 -17.95 5.10
C TRP A 108 -8.23 -17.58 5.82
N CYS A 109 -8.34 -17.36 7.13
CA CYS A 109 -7.23 -17.07 8.02
C CYS A 109 -6.88 -18.29 8.89
N LEU A 110 -5.73 -18.24 9.56
CA LEU A 110 -5.33 -19.29 10.52
C LEU A 110 -6.26 -19.34 11.73
N ASP A 111 -6.70 -18.16 12.21
CA ASP A 111 -7.82 -18.06 13.14
C ASP A 111 -9.13 -18.04 12.36
N PRO A 112 -10.03 -19.03 12.51
CA PRO A 112 -11.32 -19.05 11.83
C PRO A 112 -12.26 -17.90 12.22
N GLY A 113 -12.00 -17.23 13.35
CA GLY A 113 -12.75 -16.06 13.78
C GLY A 113 -12.31 -14.76 13.09
N GLU A 114 -11.16 -14.77 12.44
CA GLU A 114 -10.63 -13.63 11.68
C GLU A 114 -11.25 -13.64 10.28
N ILE A 115 -12.31 -12.85 10.12
CA ILE A 115 -13.12 -12.73 8.90
C ILE A 115 -13.28 -11.26 8.52
N LEU A 116 -13.72 -10.99 7.29
CA LEU A 116 -14.06 -9.63 6.87
C LEU A 116 -15.07 -8.99 7.82
N SER A 117 -14.81 -7.74 8.20
CA SER A 117 -15.73 -6.95 8.99
C SER A 117 -16.99 -6.61 8.19
N PRO A 118 -18.14 -6.38 8.85
CA PRO A 118 -19.35 -5.94 8.16
C PRO A 118 -19.11 -4.65 7.36
N GLY A 119 -19.39 -4.68 6.06
CA GLY A 119 -19.21 -3.53 5.16
C GLY A 119 -17.82 -3.41 4.52
N GLU A 120 -16.84 -4.21 4.94
CA GLU A 120 -15.47 -4.11 4.44
C GLU A 120 -15.37 -4.49 2.96
N ALA A 121 -16.08 -5.54 2.53
CA ALA A 121 -16.10 -5.94 1.12
C ALA A 121 -16.68 -4.85 0.21
N GLU A 122 -17.73 -4.15 0.68
CA GLU A 122 -18.34 -3.02 -0.03
C GLU A 122 -17.41 -1.80 -0.07
N GLU A 123 -16.64 -1.55 0.99
CA GLU A 123 -15.61 -0.50 0.98
C GLU A 123 -14.45 -0.85 0.06
N ILE A 124 -14.07 -2.13 -0.04
CA ILE A 124 -13.11 -2.60 -1.05
C ILE A 124 -13.66 -2.32 -2.46
N ASP A 125 -14.95 -2.61 -2.72
CA ASP A 125 -15.57 -2.24 -4.01
C ASP A 125 -15.52 -0.73 -4.28
N ARG A 126 -15.71 0.10 -3.25
CA ARG A 126 -15.64 1.55 -3.35
C ARG A 126 -14.24 2.03 -3.77
N ILE A 127 -13.16 1.54 -3.14
CA ILE A 127 -11.80 1.98 -3.48
C ILE A 127 -11.40 1.50 -4.88
N TYR A 128 -11.84 0.31 -5.30
CA TYR A 128 -11.66 -0.18 -6.68
C TYR A 128 -12.30 0.75 -7.71
N GLN A 129 -13.50 1.28 -7.42
CA GLN A 129 -14.20 2.23 -8.30
C GLN A 129 -13.62 3.64 -8.24
N SER A 130 -13.18 4.07 -7.05
CA SER A 130 -12.69 5.43 -6.82
C SER A 130 -11.28 5.63 -7.36
N TYR A 131 -10.42 4.61 -7.27
CA TYR A 131 -9.00 4.68 -7.63
C TYR A 131 -8.58 3.47 -8.50
N PRO A 132 -9.19 3.30 -9.69
CA PRO A 132 -8.90 2.16 -10.55
C PRO A 132 -7.44 2.10 -11.04
N HIS A 133 -6.69 3.19 -10.93
CA HIS A 133 -5.27 3.27 -11.27
C HIS A 133 -4.33 2.71 -10.20
N LEU A 134 -4.82 2.40 -8.99
CA LEU A 134 -3.98 1.91 -7.87
C LEU A 134 -3.89 0.40 -7.76
N ASN A 135 -4.73 -0.35 -8.47
CA ASN A 135 -4.63 -1.82 -8.51
C ASN A 135 -3.88 -2.31 -9.76
N ASP A 136 -3.37 -3.54 -9.70
CA ASP A 136 -2.67 -4.21 -10.79
C ASP A 136 -3.39 -5.49 -11.27
N ASP A 137 -4.71 -5.57 -11.06
CA ASP A 137 -5.49 -6.79 -11.33
C ASP A 137 -5.36 -7.25 -12.78
N ALA A 138 -5.32 -6.32 -13.74
CA ALA A 138 -5.09 -6.64 -15.15
C ALA A 138 -3.71 -7.27 -15.39
N PHE A 139 -2.67 -6.72 -14.76
CA PHE A 139 -1.30 -7.27 -14.85
C PHE A 139 -1.24 -8.67 -14.23
N VAL A 140 -1.87 -8.88 -13.08
CA VAL A 140 -1.93 -10.21 -12.46
C VAL A 140 -2.67 -11.19 -13.36
N ALA A 141 -3.85 -10.83 -13.87
CA ALA A 141 -4.65 -11.69 -14.74
C ALA A 141 -3.91 -12.16 -15.99
N GLU A 142 -3.07 -11.31 -16.59
CA GLU A 142 -2.24 -11.66 -17.75
C GLU A 142 -1.16 -12.71 -17.45
N HIS A 143 -0.76 -12.87 -16.18
CA HIS A 143 0.37 -13.71 -15.77
C HIS A 143 -0.01 -14.92 -14.90
N LEU A 144 -1.26 -15.00 -14.41
CA LEU A 144 -1.73 -16.08 -13.52
C LEU A 144 -1.39 -17.48 -14.05
N ASP A 145 -1.71 -17.77 -15.32
CA ASP A 145 -1.47 -19.07 -15.94
C ASP A 145 0.02 -19.45 -15.95
N THR A 146 0.90 -18.46 -16.03
CA THR A 146 2.36 -18.69 -16.02
C THR A 146 2.89 -18.93 -14.60
N TRP A 147 2.27 -18.31 -13.59
CA TRP A 147 2.71 -18.43 -12.19
C TRP A 147 2.15 -19.68 -11.50
N LEU A 148 0.94 -20.10 -11.86
CA LEU A 148 0.21 -21.18 -11.19
C LEU A 148 0.01 -22.44 -12.04
N GLY A 149 0.32 -22.41 -13.34
CA GLY A 149 0.27 -23.56 -14.26
C GLY A 149 1.58 -24.36 -14.30
#